data_AF-A0A6N6KTV3-F1
#
_entry.id   AF-A0A6N6KTV3-F1
#
_cell.length_a   1.000
_cell.length_b   1.000
_cell.length_c   1.000
_cell.angle_alpha   90.00
_cell.angle_beta   90.00
_cell.angle_gamma   90.00
#
_symmetry.space_group_name_H-M   'P 1'
#
loop_
_entity.id
_entity.type
_entity.pdbx_description
1 polymer ?
#
loop_
_entity_poly.entity_id
_entity_poly.type
_entity_poly.pdbx_seq_one_letter_code
_entity_poly.pdbx_strand_id
1 'polypeptide(L)'
;MFFREYYVTIKTFFKRLDFALITIVGMLLLTACGPRSGPFGEYYVDVLGSDARGDGSMTNPWRTIQHALDHADYSGPTPRINVAKGIYEEELIITRSVVLAGAGMGDGTVSTLPDTPLVPIQDVSVIARRRASDAQGHLIRGRIRVDISGVIFMWGKVHALEAGLYLDGVRFEDVTGLYGLWLENNLAFNISNSHFTTPFNTRADYAIDMINAMGIIEDSTFGDQFDHVINIGRLSNVALERVDINGSDIFYADGIRVQSPADVIIRHSTIRRDHASVESDTAGVGYTTPYAGVEVDGWVRGGSITTIEISNTTISGYDVGIGIGMEGYRLLAFSNDISALTYPVFLRYYGYTEVPYPTIDMGGGLLGSPGLNTFRDVGPFAVNHLGPYEVYACFNEWEVPPTSIDPDRIWDQLDDGSLGRVHWDCAGASEPLFIEPPPGGLDLDPDAPTTLIVNRDTPCYTGPGSQWTFVDNLPKDTKAEVVGYAFIGDWLVVKHPMINHVDCWLDEGDVTPNQPTSEMRLIESPPKPTATVSPTPEDKRQSPDATPIPCYYDQNNALICP
;
A
#
# COMPACT_ATOMS: atom_id res chain seq x y z
N MET A 1 60.57 -44.89 -60.11
CA MET A 1 59.98 -43.55 -60.32
C MET A 1 58.45 -43.60 -60.15
N PHE A 2 57.95 -44.16 -59.04
CA PHE A 2 56.49 -44.35 -58.81
C PHE A 2 56.04 -44.16 -57.36
N PHE A 3 56.95 -43.82 -56.43
CA PHE A 3 56.63 -43.66 -54.99
C PHE A 3 56.63 -42.21 -54.51
N ARG A 4 56.97 -41.24 -55.38
CA ARG A 4 57.09 -39.83 -55.00
C ARG A 4 55.83 -38.99 -55.22
N GLU A 5 54.85 -39.50 -55.97
CA GLU A 5 53.59 -38.77 -56.24
C GLU A 5 52.45 -39.13 -55.27
N TYR A 6 52.48 -40.28 -54.59
CA TYR A 6 51.43 -40.65 -53.63
C TYR A 6 51.48 -39.88 -52.30
N TYR A 7 52.66 -39.39 -51.91
CA TYR A 7 52.86 -38.70 -50.63
C TYR A 7 52.38 -37.24 -50.62
N VAL A 8 52.26 -36.60 -51.79
CA VAL A 8 51.83 -35.20 -51.91
C VAL A 8 50.30 -35.10 -51.85
N THR A 9 49.57 -36.10 -52.33
CA THR A 9 48.11 -36.10 -52.35
C THR A 9 47.51 -36.35 -50.95
N ILE A 10 48.12 -37.22 -50.13
CA ILE A 10 47.62 -37.51 -48.77
C ILE A 10 47.84 -36.33 -47.80
N LYS A 11 48.98 -35.61 -47.89
CA LYS A 11 49.22 -34.42 -47.05
C LYS A 11 48.27 -33.26 -47.34
N THR A 12 47.74 -33.17 -48.56
CA THR A 12 46.79 -32.13 -48.96
C THR A 12 45.36 -32.49 -48.58
N PHE A 13 45.04 -33.78 -48.48
CA PHE A 13 43.75 -34.28 -48.04
C PHE A 13 43.55 -34.12 -46.51
N PHE A 14 44.56 -34.44 -45.69
CA PHE A 14 44.47 -34.27 -44.23
C PHE A 14 44.45 -32.79 -43.78
N LYS A 15 45.18 -31.89 -44.46
CA LYS A 15 45.12 -30.45 -44.18
C LYS A 15 43.75 -29.80 -44.46
N ARG A 16 42.92 -30.39 -45.34
CA ARG A 16 41.56 -29.90 -45.62
C ARG A 16 40.52 -30.51 -44.69
N LEU A 17 40.78 -31.71 -44.17
CA LEU A 17 39.90 -32.37 -43.19
C LEU A 17 40.00 -31.73 -41.80
N ASP A 18 41.22 -31.33 -41.39
CA ASP A 18 41.42 -30.65 -40.09
C ASP A 18 40.76 -29.25 -40.05
N PHE A 19 40.78 -28.50 -41.16
CA PHE A 19 40.11 -27.19 -41.21
C PHE A 19 38.59 -27.31 -41.24
N ALA A 20 38.02 -28.29 -41.93
CA ALA A 20 36.57 -28.49 -41.96
C ALA A 20 36.02 -29.02 -40.62
N LEU A 21 36.74 -29.93 -39.95
CA LEU A 21 36.32 -30.51 -38.67
C LEU A 21 36.50 -29.52 -37.50
N ILE A 22 37.57 -28.70 -37.49
CA ILE A 22 37.77 -27.64 -36.49
C ILE A 22 36.76 -26.50 -36.67
N THR A 23 36.32 -26.21 -37.90
CA THR A 23 35.29 -25.19 -38.12
C THR A 23 33.90 -25.70 -37.72
N ILE A 24 33.58 -26.98 -37.95
CA ILE A 24 32.29 -27.59 -37.54
C ILE A 24 32.22 -27.83 -36.03
N VAL A 25 33.31 -28.28 -35.39
CA VAL A 25 33.38 -28.44 -33.93
C VAL A 25 33.51 -27.08 -33.22
N GLY A 26 34.20 -26.10 -33.82
CA GLY A 26 34.26 -24.72 -33.33
C GLY A 26 32.93 -23.98 -33.45
N MET A 27 32.15 -24.20 -34.52
CA MET A 27 30.77 -23.67 -34.62
C MET A 27 29.77 -24.41 -33.71
N LEU A 28 29.97 -25.70 -33.40
CA LEU A 28 29.12 -26.42 -32.44
C LEU A 28 29.42 -26.08 -30.96
N LEU A 29 30.63 -25.63 -30.63
CA LEU A 29 31.04 -25.26 -29.26
C LEU A 29 30.85 -23.76 -28.94
N LEU A 30 30.53 -22.92 -29.93
CA LEU A 30 30.17 -21.50 -29.73
C LEU A 30 28.66 -21.26 -29.56
N THR A 31 27.82 -22.30 -29.67
CA THR A 31 26.36 -22.23 -29.50
C THR A 31 25.85 -22.53 -28.08
N ALA A 32 26.71 -22.49 -27.05
CA ALA A 32 26.31 -22.72 -25.65
C ALA A 32 26.22 -21.44 -24.80
N CYS A 33 26.52 -20.27 -25.37
CA CYS A 33 26.23 -18.98 -24.74
C CYS A 33 25.30 -18.22 -25.67
N GLY A 34 24.01 -18.58 -25.64
CA GLY A 34 22.98 -17.81 -26.34
C GLY A 34 23.05 -16.35 -25.89
N PRO A 35 22.83 -15.38 -26.80
CA PRO A 35 22.76 -13.98 -26.40
C PRO A 35 21.72 -13.84 -25.28
N ARG A 36 22.12 -13.33 -24.10
CA ARG A 36 21.19 -12.82 -23.10
C ARG A 36 20.49 -11.61 -23.74
N SER A 37 19.42 -11.85 -24.48
CA SER A 37 18.73 -10.84 -25.28
C SER A 37 17.60 -10.20 -24.47
N GLY A 38 17.98 -9.14 -23.75
CA GLY A 38 17.13 -8.14 -23.12
C GLY A 38 18.03 -7.08 -22.47
N PRO A 39 17.60 -5.81 -22.35
CA PRO A 39 18.25 -4.91 -21.40
C PRO A 39 18.24 -5.61 -20.01
N PHE A 40 19.36 -5.51 -19.28
CA PHE A 40 19.52 -6.23 -18.01
C PHE A 40 18.31 -6.01 -17.10
N GLY A 41 17.65 -7.11 -16.72
CA GLY A 41 16.49 -7.08 -15.83
C GLY A 41 15.12 -7.12 -16.50
N GLU A 42 15.01 -7.17 -17.83
CA GLU A 42 13.71 -7.35 -18.50
C GLU A 42 13.42 -8.79 -18.91
N TYR A 43 12.23 -9.26 -18.57
CA TYR A 43 11.71 -10.58 -18.91
C TYR A 43 10.31 -10.48 -19.52
N TYR A 44 9.92 -11.49 -20.29
CA TYR A 44 8.68 -11.54 -21.05
C TYR A 44 7.96 -12.87 -20.81
N VAL A 45 6.66 -12.78 -20.54
CA VAL A 45 5.74 -13.89 -20.34
C VAL A 45 4.63 -13.81 -21.39
N ASP A 46 4.31 -14.91 -22.04
CA ASP A 46 3.25 -15.02 -23.04
C ASP A 46 2.58 -16.40 -22.93
N VAL A 47 1.25 -16.48 -22.99
CA VAL A 47 0.50 -17.75 -22.95
C VAL A 47 0.92 -18.74 -24.05
N LEU A 48 1.48 -18.26 -25.17
CA LEU A 48 2.04 -19.07 -26.27
C LEU A 48 3.53 -19.40 -26.09
N GLY A 49 4.17 -18.89 -25.03
CA GLY A 49 5.58 -19.13 -24.69
C GLY A 49 5.87 -20.54 -24.19
N SER A 50 7.06 -20.75 -23.60
CA SER A 50 7.45 -22.06 -23.06
C SER A 50 8.28 -21.95 -21.78
N ASP A 51 7.85 -22.56 -20.68
CA ASP A 51 8.68 -22.64 -19.46
C ASP A 51 9.86 -23.61 -19.62
N ALA A 52 9.78 -24.55 -20.58
CA ALA A 52 10.84 -25.55 -20.80
C ALA A 52 11.91 -25.10 -21.80
N ARG A 53 11.56 -24.16 -22.70
CA ARG A 53 12.43 -23.73 -23.82
C ARG A 53 12.58 -22.21 -23.92
N GLY A 54 11.68 -21.46 -23.29
CA GLY A 54 11.76 -20.01 -23.19
C GLY A 54 12.94 -19.60 -22.32
N ASP A 55 13.54 -18.48 -22.68
CA ASP A 55 14.65 -17.86 -21.92
C ASP A 55 14.21 -16.53 -21.28
N GLY A 56 12.92 -16.21 -21.37
CA GLY A 56 12.34 -14.97 -20.85
C GLY A 56 12.60 -13.77 -21.75
N SER A 57 13.26 -13.92 -22.90
CA SER A 57 13.39 -12.83 -23.87
C SER A 57 12.07 -12.57 -24.62
N MET A 58 11.92 -11.36 -25.19
CA MET A 58 10.74 -11.00 -25.98
C MET A 58 10.47 -11.96 -27.15
N THR A 59 11.51 -12.52 -27.77
CA THR A 59 11.38 -13.45 -28.90
C THR A 59 11.19 -14.91 -28.49
N ASN A 60 11.47 -15.23 -27.23
CA ASN A 60 11.35 -16.58 -26.69
C ASN A 60 10.84 -16.52 -25.24
N PRO A 61 9.61 -16.01 -25.05
CA PRO A 61 9.06 -15.71 -23.73
C PRO A 61 8.81 -16.98 -22.93
N TRP A 62 8.81 -16.83 -21.60
CA TRP A 62 8.29 -17.86 -20.71
C TRP A 62 6.77 -17.96 -20.85
N ARG A 63 6.20 -19.09 -20.44
CA ARG A 63 4.76 -19.32 -20.60
C ARG A 63 3.95 -18.82 -19.40
N THR A 64 4.53 -18.98 -18.21
CA THR A 64 3.85 -18.72 -16.93
C THR A 64 4.52 -17.61 -16.15
N ILE A 65 3.71 -16.87 -15.38
CA ILE A 65 4.18 -15.73 -14.58
C ILE A 65 5.02 -16.25 -13.40
N GLN A 66 4.58 -17.30 -12.72
CA GLN A 66 5.32 -17.88 -11.60
C GLN A 66 6.70 -18.38 -12.04
N HIS A 67 6.81 -18.99 -13.22
CA HIS A 67 8.12 -19.40 -13.73
C HIS A 67 9.07 -18.22 -13.92
N ALA A 68 8.56 -17.09 -14.43
CA ALA A 68 9.34 -15.87 -14.56
C ALA A 68 9.79 -15.31 -13.21
N LEU A 69 8.90 -15.29 -12.21
CA LEU A 69 9.23 -14.89 -10.84
C LEU A 69 10.34 -15.77 -10.24
N ASP A 70 10.33 -17.07 -10.51
CA ASP A 70 11.29 -18.03 -9.98
C ASP A 70 12.67 -17.96 -10.67
N HIS A 71 12.70 -17.61 -11.96
CA HIS A 71 13.90 -17.72 -12.81
C HIS A 71 14.54 -16.38 -13.22
N ALA A 72 13.86 -15.26 -13.01
CA ALA A 72 14.45 -13.94 -13.24
C ALA A 72 15.74 -13.77 -12.43
N ASP A 73 16.70 -13.03 -12.98
CA ASP A 73 17.95 -12.66 -12.32
C ASP A 73 17.70 -11.48 -11.36
N TYR A 74 17.79 -11.76 -10.06
CA TYR A 74 17.64 -10.76 -8.98
C TYR A 74 19.01 -10.29 -8.43
N SER A 75 20.12 -10.59 -9.11
CA SER A 75 21.45 -10.13 -8.69
C SER A 75 21.75 -8.67 -9.06
N GLY A 76 20.90 -8.06 -9.90
CA GLY A 76 21.01 -6.68 -10.37
C GLY A 76 19.85 -5.79 -9.93
N PRO A 77 19.48 -4.77 -10.73
CA PRO A 77 18.28 -3.97 -10.51
C PRO A 77 17.02 -4.84 -10.41
N THR A 78 15.98 -4.32 -9.76
CA THR A 78 14.67 -4.97 -9.66
C THR A 78 14.19 -5.42 -11.04
N PRO A 79 13.95 -6.72 -11.27
CA PRO A 79 13.56 -7.20 -12.58
C PRO A 79 12.16 -6.73 -12.94
N ARG A 80 11.96 -6.46 -14.24
CA ARG A 80 10.68 -6.12 -14.86
C ARG A 80 10.19 -7.30 -15.68
N ILE A 81 9.02 -7.83 -15.33
CA ILE A 81 8.35 -8.91 -16.04
C ILE A 81 7.19 -8.29 -16.83
N ASN A 82 7.32 -8.31 -18.16
CA ASN A 82 6.28 -7.92 -19.08
C ASN A 82 5.37 -9.12 -19.34
N VAL A 83 4.09 -9.00 -18.99
CA VAL A 83 3.09 -10.04 -19.18
C VAL A 83 2.28 -9.69 -20.42
N ALA A 84 2.38 -10.51 -21.47
CA ALA A 84 1.57 -10.34 -22.66
C ALA A 84 0.09 -10.56 -22.35
N LYS A 85 -0.78 -10.12 -23.25
CA LYS A 85 -2.23 -10.34 -23.14
C LYS A 85 -2.56 -11.83 -23.11
N GLY A 86 -3.54 -12.21 -22.30
CA GLY A 86 -3.94 -13.60 -22.14
C GLY A 86 -4.44 -13.92 -20.74
N ILE A 87 -4.98 -15.13 -20.59
CA ILE A 87 -5.45 -15.66 -19.31
C ILE A 87 -4.38 -16.60 -18.75
N TYR A 88 -3.87 -16.25 -17.59
CA TYR A 88 -2.86 -17.01 -16.83
C TYR A 88 -3.56 -17.67 -15.64
N GLU A 89 -3.81 -18.99 -15.75
CA GLU A 89 -4.46 -19.77 -14.69
C GLU A 89 -3.44 -20.18 -13.61
N GLU A 90 -3.06 -19.25 -12.75
CA GLU A 90 -1.97 -19.41 -11.79
C GLU A 90 -2.32 -18.87 -10.39
N GLU A 91 -1.66 -19.39 -9.36
CA GLU A 91 -1.62 -18.80 -8.02
C GLU A 91 -0.19 -18.27 -7.81
N LEU A 92 -0.06 -16.96 -7.64
CA LEU A 92 1.26 -16.30 -7.61
C LEU A 92 1.80 -16.27 -6.18
N ILE A 93 3.08 -16.57 -6.04
CA ILE A 93 3.84 -16.41 -4.81
C ILE A 93 5.03 -15.50 -5.12
N ILE A 94 4.92 -14.23 -4.69
CA ILE A 94 5.95 -13.21 -4.90
C ILE A 94 6.73 -13.04 -3.58
N THR A 95 8.02 -13.40 -3.61
CA THR A 95 8.92 -13.33 -2.43
C THR A 95 10.18 -12.50 -2.67
N ARG A 96 10.27 -11.83 -3.81
CA ARG A 96 11.38 -10.97 -4.20
C ARG A 96 10.83 -9.73 -4.89
N SER A 97 11.53 -8.61 -4.74
CA SER A 97 11.10 -7.35 -5.34
C SER A 97 11.03 -7.48 -6.87
N VAL A 98 9.96 -6.98 -7.48
CA VAL A 98 9.69 -7.15 -8.92
C VAL A 98 8.75 -6.05 -9.43
N VAL A 99 8.92 -5.70 -10.71
CA VAL A 99 7.93 -4.91 -11.46
C VAL A 99 7.17 -5.85 -12.38
N LEU A 100 5.88 -6.04 -12.14
CA LEU A 100 4.97 -6.82 -12.98
C LEU A 100 4.11 -5.89 -13.84
N ALA A 101 4.37 -5.86 -15.14
CA ALA A 101 3.67 -4.99 -16.07
C ALA A 101 2.86 -5.82 -17.06
N GLY A 102 1.53 -5.76 -16.97
CA GLY A 102 0.63 -6.36 -17.94
C GLY A 102 0.65 -5.62 -19.29
N ALA A 103 -0.04 -6.18 -20.27
CA ALA A 103 -0.15 -5.60 -21.62
C ALA A 103 -0.97 -4.29 -21.68
N GLY A 104 -1.31 -3.73 -20.51
CA GLY A 104 -2.20 -2.60 -20.35
C GLY A 104 -3.66 -3.04 -20.32
N MET A 105 -4.49 -2.14 -19.84
CA MET A 105 -5.93 -2.20 -20.06
C MET A 105 -6.21 -1.30 -21.24
N GLY A 106 -6.83 -1.81 -22.31
CA GLY A 106 -7.40 -0.94 -23.33
C GLY A 106 -8.25 0.15 -22.66
N ASP A 107 -8.33 1.32 -23.30
CA ASP A 107 -8.78 2.65 -22.82
C ASP A 107 -10.18 2.81 -22.16
N GLY A 108 -10.66 1.84 -21.39
CA GLY A 108 -11.66 2.13 -20.35
C GLY A 108 -13.10 1.73 -20.65
N THR A 109 -13.33 0.53 -21.20
CA THR A 109 -14.66 -0.07 -21.12
C THR A 109 -14.68 -1.27 -20.19
N VAL A 110 -15.30 -1.09 -19.02
CA VAL A 110 -15.74 -2.15 -18.11
C VAL A 110 -16.61 -3.12 -18.91
N SER A 111 -16.00 -4.21 -19.38
CA SER A 111 -16.73 -5.30 -20.02
C SER A 111 -17.30 -6.15 -18.90
N THR A 112 -18.56 -5.91 -18.51
CA THR A 112 -19.33 -6.87 -17.72
C THR A 112 -19.26 -8.23 -18.43
N LEU A 113 -18.55 -9.19 -17.86
CA LEU A 113 -18.49 -10.55 -18.38
C LEU A 113 -19.92 -11.13 -18.35
N PRO A 114 -20.48 -11.59 -19.49
CA PRO A 114 -21.74 -12.32 -19.45
C PRO A 114 -21.49 -13.71 -18.83
N ASP A 115 -22.48 -14.24 -18.09
CA ASP A 115 -22.53 -15.58 -17.46
C ASP A 115 -22.44 -16.78 -18.46
N THR A 116 -21.96 -16.55 -19.68
CA THR A 116 -21.75 -17.53 -20.76
C THR A 116 -20.25 -17.81 -20.93
N PRO A 117 -19.84 -18.99 -21.44
CA PRO A 117 -18.45 -19.41 -21.44
C PRO A 117 -17.55 -18.35 -22.09
N LEU A 118 -16.65 -17.80 -21.27
CA LEU A 118 -15.60 -16.80 -21.54
C LEU A 118 -15.40 -16.56 -23.05
N VAL A 119 -16.15 -15.60 -23.60
CA VAL A 119 -15.73 -14.97 -24.85
C VAL A 119 -14.41 -14.28 -24.52
N PRO A 120 -13.32 -14.52 -25.28
CA PRO A 120 -12.00 -14.15 -24.81
C PRO A 120 -11.90 -12.64 -24.67
N ILE A 121 -11.59 -12.16 -23.46
CA ILE A 121 -11.08 -10.81 -23.24
C ILE A 121 -9.72 -10.79 -23.98
N GLN A 122 -9.69 -10.20 -25.18
CA GLN A 122 -8.55 -10.39 -26.09
C GLN A 122 -7.37 -9.44 -25.84
N ASP A 123 -7.48 -8.46 -24.94
CA ASP A 123 -6.54 -7.34 -24.86
C ASP A 123 -6.00 -7.02 -23.47
N VAL A 124 -6.17 -7.89 -22.46
CA VAL A 124 -5.64 -7.67 -21.10
C VAL A 124 -4.91 -8.91 -20.56
N SER A 125 -3.96 -8.70 -19.65
CA SER A 125 -3.32 -9.76 -18.86
C SER A 125 -4.20 -10.11 -17.66
N VAL A 126 -4.86 -11.26 -17.73
CA VAL A 126 -5.78 -11.75 -16.71
C VAL A 126 -5.09 -12.84 -15.89
N ILE A 127 -4.92 -12.58 -14.59
CA ILE A 127 -4.40 -13.55 -13.63
C ILE A 127 -5.62 -14.17 -12.96
N ALA A 128 -5.87 -15.44 -13.26
CA ALA A 128 -7.06 -16.15 -12.86
C ALA A 128 -6.69 -17.35 -11.99
N ARG A 129 -7.32 -17.50 -10.83
CA ARG A 129 -7.10 -18.66 -9.97
C ARG A 129 -7.93 -19.87 -10.40
N ARG A 130 -7.46 -21.10 -10.24
CA ARG A 130 -8.34 -22.28 -10.34
C ARG A 130 -9.47 -22.20 -9.30
N ARG A 131 -10.73 -22.16 -9.74
CA ARG A 131 -11.94 -22.13 -8.89
C ARG A 131 -11.98 -23.31 -7.89
N ALA A 132 -11.40 -23.12 -6.72
CA ALA A 132 -11.62 -23.91 -5.52
C ALA A 132 -11.87 -22.91 -4.38
N SER A 133 -12.88 -23.12 -3.54
CA SER A 133 -13.23 -22.20 -2.44
C SER A 133 -12.06 -21.96 -1.46
N ASP A 134 -11.09 -22.89 -1.41
CA ASP A 134 -10.09 -23.01 -0.32
C ASP A 134 -8.64 -22.70 -0.73
N ALA A 135 -8.37 -22.44 -2.02
CA ALA A 135 -7.11 -21.85 -2.52
C ALA A 135 -6.64 -20.66 -1.64
N GLN A 136 -5.34 -20.53 -1.37
CA GLN A 136 -4.79 -19.44 -0.53
C GLN A 136 -4.79 -18.07 -1.23
N GLY A 137 -5.06 -18.01 -2.54
CA GLY A 137 -5.02 -16.77 -3.32
C GLY A 137 -3.61 -16.43 -3.79
N HIS A 138 -3.42 -15.20 -4.25
CA HIS A 138 -2.09 -14.68 -4.60
C HIS A 138 -1.42 -14.18 -3.32
N LEU A 139 -0.17 -14.58 -3.10
CA LEU A 139 0.58 -14.21 -1.91
C LEU A 139 1.79 -13.37 -2.29
N ILE A 140 1.82 -12.13 -1.83
CA ILE A 140 2.97 -11.24 -1.89
C ILE A 140 3.50 -11.16 -0.47
N ARG A 141 4.76 -11.57 -0.25
CA ARG A 141 5.27 -11.58 1.13
C ARG A 141 6.74 -11.30 1.28
N GLY A 142 7.06 -10.84 2.47
CA GLY A 142 8.39 -10.46 2.88
C GLY A 142 8.62 -8.98 2.62
N ARG A 143 9.69 -8.46 3.22
CA ARG A 143 10.09 -7.05 3.14
C ARG A 143 10.65 -6.73 1.75
N ILE A 144 9.78 -6.79 0.75
CA ILE A 144 10.05 -6.60 -0.67
C ILE A 144 9.20 -5.47 -1.21
N ARG A 145 9.60 -4.89 -2.34
CA ARG A 145 8.79 -3.93 -3.09
C ARG A 145 8.23 -4.60 -4.33
N VAL A 146 6.92 -4.53 -4.52
CA VAL A 146 6.25 -5.06 -5.71
C VAL A 146 5.45 -3.95 -6.37
N ASP A 147 5.79 -3.67 -7.62
CA ASP A 147 5.07 -2.72 -8.46
C ASP A 147 4.27 -3.53 -9.50
N ILE A 148 2.95 -3.39 -9.52
CA ILE A 148 2.05 -4.10 -10.42
C ILE A 148 1.23 -3.08 -11.21
N SER A 149 1.18 -3.23 -12.53
CA SER A 149 0.40 -2.35 -13.40
C SER A 149 -0.27 -3.08 -14.55
N GLY A 150 -1.45 -2.60 -14.94
CA GLY A 150 -2.15 -3.05 -16.15
C GLY A 150 -2.52 -4.53 -16.17
N VAL A 151 -2.85 -5.12 -15.00
CA VAL A 151 -3.30 -6.51 -14.85
C VAL A 151 -4.69 -6.57 -14.25
N ILE A 152 -5.39 -7.67 -14.52
CA ILE A 152 -6.66 -8.01 -13.88
C ILE A 152 -6.44 -9.23 -12.99
N PHE A 153 -6.75 -9.11 -11.69
CA PHE A 153 -6.90 -10.23 -10.78
C PHE A 153 -8.37 -10.69 -10.78
N MET A 154 -8.64 -11.84 -11.41
CA MET A 154 -9.98 -12.44 -11.40
C MET A 154 -10.20 -13.23 -10.12
N TRP A 155 -11.37 -13.03 -9.51
CA TRP A 155 -11.79 -13.62 -8.24
C TRP A 155 -11.06 -13.08 -7.00
N GLY A 156 -10.26 -12.03 -7.15
CA GLY A 156 -9.57 -11.34 -6.06
C GLY A 156 -8.61 -12.23 -5.26
N LYS A 157 -8.63 -12.06 -3.93
CA LYS A 157 -7.77 -12.76 -2.96
C LYS A 157 -6.26 -12.55 -3.18
N VAL A 158 -5.84 -11.31 -3.33
CA VAL A 158 -4.43 -10.93 -3.20
C VAL A 158 -4.14 -10.62 -1.73
N HIS A 159 -3.18 -11.30 -1.11
CA HIS A 159 -2.71 -11.01 0.24
C HIS A 159 -1.28 -10.50 0.17
N ALA A 160 -1.06 -9.25 0.57
CA ALA A 160 0.25 -8.67 0.72
C ALA A 160 0.61 -8.63 2.21
N LEU A 161 1.62 -9.42 2.59
CA LEU A 161 2.07 -9.58 3.97
C LEU A 161 3.49 -9.06 4.14
N GLU A 162 3.67 -8.01 4.94
CA GLU A 162 4.97 -7.38 5.23
C GLU A 162 5.69 -6.81 3.98
N ALA A 163 4.95 -6.47 2.92
CA ALA A 163 5.50 -6.01 1.65
C ALA A 163 5.18 -4.53 1.37
N GLY A 164 6.01 -3.86 0.57
CA GLY A 164 5.67 -2.62 -0.10
C GLY A 164 4.89 -2.92 -1.38
N LEU A 165 3.63 -2.47 -1.48
CA LEU A 165 2.77 -2.78 -2.63
C LEU A 165 2.37 -1.52 -3.40
N TYR A 166 2.67 -1.48 -4.69
CA TYR A 166 2.34 -0.38 -5.58
C TYR A 166 1.46 -0.92 -6.72
N LEU A 167 0.21 -0.49 -6.78
CA LEU A 167 -0.76 -0.87 -7.80
C LEU A 167 -1.12 0.38 -8.62
N ASP A 168 -1.01 0.28 -9.94
CA ASP A 168 -1.46 1.34 -10.87
C ASP A 168 -2.25 0.74 -12.03
N GLY A 169 -3.50 1.15 -12.19
CA GLY A 169 -4.34 0.62 -13.28
C GLY A 169 -4.60 -0.89 -13.13
N VAL A 170 -4.77 -1.37 -11.90
CA VAL A 170 -5.03 -2.78 -11.60
C VAL A 170 -6.52 -2.98 -11.34
N ARG A 171 -7.10 -4.05 -11.88
CA ARG A 171 -8.51 -4.41 -11.59
C ARG A 171 -8.59 -5.68 -10.78
N PHE A 172 -9.49 -5.68 -9.82
CA PHE A 172 -9.95 -6.84 -9.09
C PHE A 172 -11.37 -7.11 -9.58
N GLU A 173 -11.49 -8.07 -10.49
CA GLU A 173 -12.77 -8.43 -11.09
C GLU A 173 -13.32 -9.69 -10.43
N ASP A 174 -14.64 -9.79 -10.38
CA ASP A 174 -15.35 -10.94 -9.85
C ASP A 174 -14.92 -11.32 -8.42
N VAL A 175 -14.58 -10.35 -7.57
CA VAL A 175 -14.16 -10.59 -6.19
C VAL A 175 -15.25 -11.36 -5.43
N THR A 176 -14.86 -12.47 -4.81
CA THR A 176 -15.76 -13.31 -4.00
C THR A 176 -15.08 -13.76 -2.71
N GLY A 177 -15.86 -14.01 -1.67
CA GLY A 177 -15.36 -14.45 -0.37
C GLY A 177 -14.99 -13.27 0.53
N LEU A 178 -13.84 -13.35 1.20
CA LEU A 178 -13.48 -12.36 2.23
C LEU A 178 -12.97 -11.05 1.66
N TYR A 179 -12.05 -11.06 0.69
CA TYR A 179 -11.44 -9.80 0.22
C TYR A 179 -10.98 -9.87 -1.24
N GLY A 180 -10.96 -8.71 -1.90
CA GLY A 180 -10.23 -8.51 -3.15
C GLY A 180 -8.73 -8.42 -2.89
N LEU A 181 -8.36 -7.51 -2.00
CA LEU A 181 -6.99 -7.27 -1.54
C LEU A 181 -6.95 -7.23 -0.02
N TRP A 182 -6.00 -7.96 0.57
CA TRP A 182 -5.69 -7.91 1.99
C TRP A 182 -4.28 -7.38 2.21
N LEU A 183 -4.15 -6.29 2.96
CA LEU A 183 -2.90 -5.67 3.35
C LEU A 183 -2.62 -5.96 4.83
N GLU A 184 -1.61 -6.75 5.13
CA GLU A 184 -1.22 -7.07 6.50
C GLU A 184 0.24 -6.67 6.75
N ASN A 185 0.45 -5.78 7.74
CA ASN A 185 1.78 -5.29 8.12
C ASN A 185 2.53 -4.60 6.97
N ASN A 186 1.82 -3.95 6.04
CA ASN A 186 2.42 -3.22 4.93
C ASN A 186 2.84 -1.83 5.40
N LEU A 187 4.15 -1.63 5.60
CA LEU A 187 4.70 -0.33 5.96
C LEU A 187 4.53 0.74 4.87
N ALA A 188 4.15 0.33 3.66
CA ALA A 188 3.96 1.23 2.54
C ALA A 188 3.07 0.57 1.49
N PHE A 189 2.04 1.29 1.03
CA PHE A 189 1.36 0.97 -0.21
C PHE A 189 0.94 2.24 -0.96
N ASN A 190 0.80 2.11 -2.27
CA ASN A 190 0.10 3.08 -3.10
C ASN A 190 -0.81 2.30 -4.05
N ILE A 191 -2.09 2.62 -4.04
CA ILE A 191 -3.08 2.04 -4.95
C ILE A 191 -3.69 3.20 -5.73
N SER A 192 -3.42 3.26 -7.03
CA SER A 192 -3.89 4.32 -7.91
C SER A 192 -4.63 3.75 -9.12
N ASN A 193 -5.58 4.51 -9.65
CA ASN A 193 -6.29 4.19 -10.90
C ASN A 193 -6.89 2.77 -10.93
N SER A 194 -7.26 2.24 -9.77
CA SER A 194 -7.59 0.83 -9.61
C SER A 194 -9.10 0.63 -9.46
N HIS A 195 -9.58 -0.56 -9.82
CA HIS A 195 -11.02 -0.85 -9.85
C HIS A 195 -11.33 -2.18 -9.18
N PHE A 196 -12.33 -2.19 -8.30
CA PHE A 196 -12.75 -3.38 -7.57
C PHE A 196 -14.21 -3.67 -7.85
N THR A 197 -14.53 -4.89 -8.26
CA THR A 197 -15.90 -5.32 -8.56
C THR A 197 -16.16 -6.72 -8.07
N THR A 198 -17.41 -6.95 -7.70
CA THR A 198 -17.98 -8.26 -7.43
C THR A 198 -18.76 -8.74 -8.66
N PRO A 199 -18.96 -10.06 -8.80
CA PRO A 199 -19.93 -10.60 -9.74
C PRO A 199 -21.35 -10.21 -9.33
N PHE A 200 -22.24 -10.10 -10.32
CA PHE A 200 -23.66 -9.82 -10.10
C PHE A 200 -24.28 -10.83 -9.12
N ASN A 201 -25.01 -10.35 -8.10
CA ASN A 201 -25.65 -11.14 -7.03
C ASN A 201 -24.70 -12.00 -6.17
N THR A 202 -23.41 -11.71 -6.16
CA THR A 202 -22.49 -12.35 -5.22
C THR A 202 -21.92 -11.32 -4.26
N ARG A 203 -21.70 -11.78 -3.03
CA ARG A 203 -21.27 -10.93 -1.93
C ARG A 203 -19.81 -11.23 -1.63
N ALA A 204 -19.03 -10.18 -1.47
CA ALA A 204 -17.74 -10.24 -0.82
C ALA A 204 -17.81 -9.45 0.49
N ASP A 205 -16.99 -9.81 1.46
CA ASP A 205 -16.92 -9.05 2.72
C ASP A 205 -16.23 -7.70 2.45
N TYR A 206 -15.02 -7.74 1.89
CA TYR A 206 -14.21 -6.54 1.62
C TYR A 206 -13.78 -6.40 0.15
N ALA A 207 -13.71 -5.17 -0.37
CA ALA A 207 -12.90 -4.91 -1.55
C ALA A 207 -11.43 -4.89 -1.14
N ILE A 208 -11.14 -4.06 -0.12
CA ILE A 208 -9.83 -3.97 0.53
C ILE A 208 -10.01 -4.14 2.04
N ASP A 209 -9.29 -5.10 2.60
CA ASP A 209 -9.10 -5.26 4.04
C ASP A 209 -7.66 -4.89 4.37
N MET A 210 -7.42 -4.17 5.46
CA MET A 210 -6.07 -3.81 5.86
C MET A 210 -5.88 -3.82 7.37
N ILE A 211 -4.68 -4.16 7.84
CA ILE A 211 -4.29 -4.09 9.25
C ILE A 211 -2.80 -3.77 9.36
N ASN A 212 -2.47 -2.83 10.24
CA ASN A 212 -1.12 -2.31 10.42
C ASN A 212 -0.51 -1.91 9.06
N ALA A 213 -1.27 -1.15 8.28
CA ALA A 213 -0.94 -0.77 6.93
C ALA A 213 -0.81 0.75 6.80
N MET A 214 0.20 1.22 6.06
CA MET A 214 0.41 2.64 5.81
C MET A 214 0.48 2.91 4.30
N GLY A 215 -0.28 3.88 3.81
CA GLY A 215 -0.28 4.18 2.38
C GLY A 215 -1.43 5.07 1.92
N ILE A 216 -1.54 5.19 0.60
CA ILE A 216 -2.56 5.98 -0.07
C ILE A 216 -3.36 5.12 -1.06
N ILE A 217 -4.66 5.39 -1.13
CA ILE A 217 -5.55 4.92 -2.19
C ILE A 217 -6.07 6.15 -2.92
N GLU A 218 -5.82 6.26 -4.21
CA GLU A 218 -6.25 7.40 -5.01
C GLU A 218 -6.86 7.02 -6.36
N ASP A 219 -7.72 7.89 -6.89
CA ASP A 219 -8.32 7.78 -8.23
C ASP A 219 -8.90 6.39 -8.53
N SER A 220 -9.47 5.76 -7.50
CA SER A 220 -9.88 4.35 -7.55
C SER A 220 -11.39 4.22 -7.33
N THR A 221 -11.97 3.19 -7.94
CA THR A 221 -13.41 2.97 -8.01
C THR A 221 -13.80 1.60 -7.45
N PHE A 222 -14.90 1.54 -6.71
CA PHE A 222 -15.35 0.33 -6.02
C PHE A 222 -16.82 0.04 -6.30
N GLY A 223 -17.12 -1.21 -6.64
CA GLY A 223 -18.46 -1.72 -6.94
C GLY A 223 -19.33 -2.00 -5.70
N ASP A 224 -20.57 -2.40 -5.93
CA ASP A 224 -21.72 -2.26 -5.04
C ASP A 224 -22.19 -3.55 -4.34
N GLN A 225 -21.34 -4.58 -4.19
CA GLN A 225 -21.73 -5.79 -3.45
C GLN A 225 -20.66 -6.26 -2.45
N PHE A 226 -19.90 -5.32 -1.89
CA PHE A 226 -19.05 -5.56 -0.72
C PHE A 226 -19.84 -5.25 0.55
N ASP A 227 -19.74 -6.10 1.57
CA ASP A 227 -20.33 -5.80 2.89
C ASP A 227 -19.69 -4.52 3.43
N HIS A 228 -18.37 -4.49 3.58
CA HIS A 228 -17.63 -3.26 3.85
C HIS A 228 -16.68 -2.99 2.69
N VAL A 229 -16.87 -1.90 1.93
CA VAL A 229 -16.06 -1.69 0.72
C VAL A 229 -14.58 -1.58 1.07
N ILE A 230 -14.23 -0.71 2.02
CA ILE A 230 -12.87 -0.59 2.55
C ILE A 230 -12.91 -0.77 4.08
N ASN A 231 -12.20 -1.77 4.60
CA ASN A 231 -12.00 -1.94 6.04
C ASN A 231 -10.56 -1.58 6.42
N ILE A 232 -10.42 -0.53 7.24
CA ILE A 232 -9.16 0.00 7.76
C ILE A 232 -8.97 -0.48 9.18
N GLY A 233 -8.20 -1.54 9.34
CA GLY A 233 -7.88 -2.16 10.62
C GLY A 233 -6.93 -1.34 11.48
N ARG A 234 -6.65 -1.90 12.67
CA ARG A 234 -5.80 -1.29 13.70
C ARG A 234 -4.39 -0.98 13.22
N LEU A 235 -3.80 0.05 13.82
CA LEU A 235 -2.44 0.54 13.59
C LEU A 235 -2.19 0.97 12.13
N SER A 236 -3.25 1.32 11.42
CA SER A 236 -3.14 1.77 10.03
C SER A 236 -3.04 3.29 9.94
N ASN A 237 -2.32 3.79 8.94
CA ASN A 237 -2.21 5.21 8.58
C ASN A 237 -2.51 5.37 7.08
N VAL A 238 -3.73 5.78 6.75
CA VAL A 238 -4.28 5.61 5.40
C VAL A 238 -4.89 6.91 4.90
N ALA A 239 -4.47 7.34 3.71
CA ALA A 239 -5.13 8.40 2.96
C ALA A 239 -6.00 7.80 1.84
N LEU A 240 -7.23 8.28 1.73
CA LEU A 240 -8.17 8.00 0.64
C LEU A 240 -8.45 9.31 -0.08
N GLU A 241 -8.11 9.39 -1.37
CA GLU A 241 -8.21 10.62 -2.13
C GLU A 241 -8.84 10.40 -3.51
N ARG A 242 -9.88 11.17 -3.85
CA ARG A 242 -10.57 11.03 -5.14
C ARG A 242 -11.05 9.58 -5.40
N VAL A 243 -11.52 8.90 -4.35
CA VAL A 243 -12.13 7.58 -4.49
C VAL A 243 -13.62 7.70 -4.78
N ASP A 244 -14.15 6.79 -5.59
CA ASP A 244 -15.59 6.64 -5.85
C ASP A 244 -16.06 5.26 -5.38
N ILE A 245 -16.79 5.25 -4.28
CA ILE A 245 -17.32 4.07 -3.62
C ILE A 245 -18.81 3.98 -3.90
N ASN A 246 -19.23 2.90 -4.54
CA ASN A 246 -20.62 2.48 -4.55
C ASN A 246 -20.83 1.41 -3.47
N GLY A 247 -21.52 1.74 -2.39
CA GLY A 247 -21.85 0.85 -1.30
C GLY A 247 -22.89 -0.20 -1.68
N SER A 248 -22.94 -1.23 -0.86
CA SER A 248 -23.81 -2.38 -1.08
C SER A 248 -25.16 -2.26 -0.38
N ASP A 249 -26.16 -2.94 -0.93
CA ASP A 249 -27.47 -3.15 -0.31
C ASP A 249 -27.49 -4.28 0.75
N ILE A 250 -26.31 -4.79 1.13
CA ILE A 250 -26.16 -5.81 2.16
C ILE A 250 -26.47 -5.22 3.55
N PHE A 251 -27.05 -6.07 4.39
CA PHE A 251 -27.31 -5.77 5.80
C PHE A 251 -25.98 -5.60 6.56
N TYR A 252 -25.80 -4.48 7.28
CA TYR A 252 -24.55 -3.99 7.88
C TYR A 252 -23.51 -3.41 6.93
N ALA A 253 -23.86 -3.18 5.67
CA ALA A 253 -22.85 -2.73 4.72
C ALA A 253 -22.44 -1.27 4.92
N ASP A 254 -21.14 -1.04 5.05
CA ASP A 254 -20.53 0.28 5.17
C ASP A 254 -19.70 0.63 3.93
N GLY A 255 -19.60 1.91 3.60
CA GLY A 255 -18.64 2.36 2.59
C GLY A 255 -17.22 2.15 3.08
N ILE A 256 -16.86 2.88 4.14
CA ILE A 256 -15.55 2.80 4.77
C ILE A 256 -15.75 2.46 6.24
N ARG A 257 -15.07 1.42 6.71
CA ARG A 257 -15.04 1.03 8.11
C ARG A 257 -13.65 1.27 8.69
N VAL A 258 -13.57 2.02 9.79
CA VAL A 258 -12.31 2.32 10.48
C VAL A 258 -12.29 1.66 11.84
N GLN A 259 -11.33 0.75 12.05
CA GLN A 259 -11.12 0.01 13.27
C GLN A 259 -9.93 0.51 14.07
N SER A 260 -10.25 0.93 15.29
CA SER A 260 -9.36 1.66 16.18
C SER A 260 -8.26 0.80 16.82
N PRO A 261 -7.05 1.37 17.04
CA PRO A 261 -6.62 2.72 16.66
C PRO A 261 -6.19 2.82 15.19
N ALA A 262 -6.47 3.94 14.51
CA ALA A 262 -5.99 4.22 13.14
C ALA A 262 -5.87 5.73 12.88
N ASP A 263 -5.07 6.13 11.90
CA ASP A 263 -5.02 7.50 11.37
C ASP A 263 -5.55 7.48 9.94
N VAL A 264 -6.62 8.21 9.67
CA VAL A 264 -7.33 8.13 8.38
C VAL A 264 -7.64 9.51 7.84
N ILE A 265 -7.27 9.76 6.59
CA ILE A 265 -7.65 10.97 5.85
C ILE A 265 -8.53 10.56 4.68
N ILE A 266 -9.69 11.16 4.54
CA ILE A 266 -10.63 10.96 3.43
C ILE A 266 -10.87 12.31 2.78
N ARG A 267 -10.48 12.48 1.52
CA ARG A 267 -10.67 13.75 0.82
C ARG A 267 -11.11 13.63 -0.63
N HIS A 268 -11.84 14.63 -1.11
CA HIS A 268 -12.23 14.76 -2.52
C HIS A 268 -12.95 13.53 -3.08
N SER A 269 -13.67 12.80 -2.24
CA SER A 269 -14.19 11.46 -2.56
C SER A 269 -15.71 11.46 -2.69
N THR A 270 -16.25 10.43 -3.36
CA THR A 270 -17.69 10.16 -3.43
C THR A 270 -17.95 8.80 -2.81
N ILE A 271 -18.86 8.74 -1.84
CA ILE A 271 -19.24 7.53 -1.12
C ILE A 271 -20.76 7.46 -1.18
N ARG A 272 -21.29 6.64 -2.07
CA ARG A 272 -22.74 6.58 -2.33
C ARG A 272 -23.24 5.18 -2.20
N ARG A 273 -24.52 5.00 -1.86
CA ARG A 273 -25.18 3.71 -1.87
C ARG A 273 -26.52 3.86 -2.58
N ASP A 274 -26.79 3.02 -3.57
CA ASP A 274 -28.06 3.02 -4.29
C ASP A 274 -29.14 2.29 -3.47
N HIS A 275 -29.57 2.91 -2.35
CA HIS A 275 -30.52 2.33 -1.40
C HIS A 275 -31.75 3.23 -1.27
N ALA A 276 -32.93 2.64 -1.52
CA ALA A 276 -34.18 3.40 -1.72
C ALA A 276 -35.08 3.49 -0.47
N SER A 277 -34.73 2.81 0.62
CA SER A 277 -35.56 2.77 1.82
C SER A 277 -34.72 2.52 3.05
N VAL A 278 -34.94 3.28 4.13
CA VAL A 278 -34.34 3.00 5.45
C VAL A 278 -34.50 1.52 5.78
N GLU A 279 -33.40 0.83 6.07
CA GLU A 279 -33.50 -0.54 6.55
C GLU A 279 -34.20 -0.51 7.90
N SER A 280 -35.29 -1.26 8.02
CA SER A 280 -36.09 -1.22 9.25
C SER A 280 -35.17 -1.53 10.42
N ASP A 281 -35.09 -0.59 11.37
CA ASP A 281 -34.38 -0.64 12.67
C ASP A 281 -34.96 -1.77 13.55
N THR A 282 -35.00 -2.98 12.99
CA THR A 282 -35.65 -4.18 13.53
C THR A 282 -34.82 -4.81 14.63
N ALA A 283 -33.80 -4.11 15.09
CA ALA A 283 -32.71 -4.73 15.78
C ALA A 283 -32.31 -3.81 16.94
N GLY A 284 -33.05 -3.94 18.04
CA GLY A 284 -32.56 -3.60 19.39
C GLY A 284 -31.29 -4.38 19.81
N VAL A 285 -30.45 -4.78 18.85
CA VAL A 285 -29.07 -5.25 19.01
C VAL A 285 -28.20 -4.01 19.11
N GLY A 286 -28.01 -3.54 20.34
CA GLY A 286 -27.32 -2.30 20.65
C GLY A 286 -25.81 -2.33 20.51
N TYR A 287 -25.24 -2.72 19.35
CA TYR A 287 -23.79 -2.86 19.22
C TYR A 287 -23.10 -2.23 18.01
N THR A 288 -23.77 -1.69 17.00
CA THR A 288 -23.08 -0.96 15.90
C THR A 288 -23.91 0.19 15.34
N THR A 289 -23.28 1.04 14.50
CA THR A 289 -23.91 2.10 13.72
C THR A 289 -24.07 1.59 12.29
N PRO A 290 -24.97 0.62 12.05
CA PRO A 290 -24.99 -0.06 10.77
C PRO A 290 -25.30 0.92 9.64
N TYR A 291 -24.79 0.60 8.45
CA TYR A 291 -25.12 1.29 7.20
C TYR A 291 -24.54 2.70 7.13
N ALA A 292 -23.29 2.88 7.55
CA ALA A 292 -22.63 4.16 7.46
C ALA A 292 -21.88 4.32 6.13
N GLY A 293 -21.92 5.51 5.55
CA GLY A 293 -20.97 5.87 4.50
C GLY A 293 -19.55 5.78 5.03
N VAL A 294 -19.32 6.34 6.22
CA VAL A 294 -18.08 6.16 7.00
C VAL A 294 -18.43 5.71 8.42
N GLU A 295 -18.10 4.46 8.76
CA GLU A 295 -18.18 3.91 10.11
C GLU A 295 -16.83 4.01 10.83
N VAL A 296 -16.86 4.48 12.07
CA VAL A 296 -15.72 4.48 12.99
C VAL A 296 -16.06 3.58 14.17
N ASP A 297 -15.63 2.32 14.07
CA ASP A 297 -15.95 1.28 15.03
C ASP A 297 -14.69 0.56 15.50
N GLY A 298 -14.39 0.60 16.80
CA GLY A 298 -13.16 -0.03 17.27
C GLY A 298 -12.92 0.07 18.76
N TRP A 299 -12.64 -1.08 19.36
CA TRP A 299 -12.36 -1.15 20.78
C TRP A 299 -10.87 -0.99 21.06
N VAL A 300 -10.50 0.15 21.64
CA VAL A 300 -9.13 0.37 22.13
C VAL A 300 -9.08 0.13 23.63
N ARG A 301 -8.26 -0.85 24.05
CA ARG A 301 -7.75 -0.91 25.43
C ARG A 301 -6.39 -0.20 25.47
N GLY A 302 -6.21 0.74 26.39
CA GLY A 302 -4.90 1.32 26.68
C GLY A 302 -4.62 2.71 26.09
N GLY A 303 -5.65 3.46 25.69
CA GLY A 303 -5.53 4.90 25.43
C GLY A 303 -4.94 5.31 24.07
N SER A 304 -4.79 4.39 23.11
CA SER A 304 -4.50 4.80 21.72
C SER A 304 -5.72 5.53 21.13
N ILE A 305 -5.46 6.55 20.31
CA ILE A 305 -6.49 7.40 19.71
C ILE A 305 -6.60 7.08 18.22
N THR A 306 -7.82 7.07 17.68
CA THR A 306 -8.05 7.10 16.23
C THR A 306 -8.22 8.55 15.78
N THR A 307 -7.47 8.98 14.79
CA THR A 307 -7.62 10.29 14.14
C THR A 307 -8.26 10.08 12.78
N ILE A 308 -9.30 10.87 12.48
CA ILE A 308 -10.02 10.79 11.21
C ILE A 308 -10.26 12.20 10.72
N GLU A 309 -9.85 12.47 9.50
CA GLU A 309 -10.19 13.68 8.76
C GLU A 309 -11.07 13.32 7.56
N ILE A 310 -12.20 14.02 7.41
CA ILE A 310 -13.09 13.89 6.24
C ILE A 310 -13.30 15.27 5.65
N SER A 311 -12.84 15.48 4.41
CA SER A 311 -12.97 16.78 3.76
C SER A 311 -13.35 16.73 2.29
N ASN A 312 -14.09 17.73 1.81
CA ASN A 312 -14.45 17.84 0.39
C ASN A 312 -15.08 16.54 -0.18
N THR A 313 -15.83 15.81 0.64
CA THR A 313 -16.34 14.47 0.32
C THR A 313 -17.86 14.50 0.24
N THR A 314 -18.41 13.78 -0.74
CA THR A 314 -19.85 13.55 -0.86
C THR A 314 -20.19 12.18 -0.29
N ILE A 315 -21.10 12.11 0.69
CA ILE A 315 -21.62 10.87 1.27
C ILE A 315 -23.13 10.82 1.01
N SER A 316 -23.65 9.77 0.37
CA SER A 316 -25.07 9.72 0.00
C SER A 316 -25.73 8.34 0.02
N GLY A 317 -27.02 8.28 0.33
CA GLY A 317 -27.85 7.07 0.15
C GLY A 317 -27.66 5.97 1.20
N TYR A 318 -26.76 6.16 2.16
CA TYR A 318 -26.61 5.31 3.34
C TYR A 318 -27.63 5.68 4.43
N ASP A 319 -28.00 4.77 5.34
CA ASP A 319 -28.89 5.14 6.45
C ASP A 319 -28.19 6.09 7.42
N VAL A 320 -26.87 5.94 7.58
CA VAL A 320 -26.02 6.84 8.33
C VAL A 320 -24.97 7.48 7.41
N GLY A 321 -24.75 8.79 7.49
CA GLY A 321 -23.64 9.42 6.77
C GLY A 321 -22.31 9.06 7.43
N ILE A 322 -22.09 9.57 8.65
CA ILE A 322 -20.94 9.29 9.51
C ILE A 322 -21.44 8.60 10.79
N GLY A 323 -21.03 7.35 11.00
CA GLY A 323 -21.33 6.57 12.19
C GLY A 323 -20.12 6.47 13.11
N ILE A 324 -20.29 6.77 14.39
CA ILE A 324 -19.21 6.64 15.39
C ILE A 324 -19.68 5.73 16.51
N GLY A 325 -18.99 4.59 16.64
CA GLY A 325 -19.35 3.54 17.56
C GLY A 325 -18.75 3.66 18.96
N MET A 326 -17.57 4.25 19.19
CA MET A 326 -16.85 4.04 20.47
C MET A 326 -16.04 5.26 20.96
N GLU A 327 -15.17 5.06 21.96
CA GLU A 327 -14.35 6.10 22.60
C GLU A 327 -12.94 6.24 22.00
N GLY A 328 -12.27 7.37 22.29
CA GLY A 328 -10.86 7.58 21.97
C GLY A 328 -10.59 8.14 20.58
N TYR A 329 -11.48 8.98 20.04
CA TYR A 329 -11.35 9.48 18.66
C TYR A 329 -11.12 10.98 18.57
N ARG A 330 -10.47 11.40 17.49
CA ARG A 330 -10.45 12.79 17.02
C ARG A 330 -10.99 12.80 15.60
N LEU A 331 -12.23 13.24 15.44
CA LEU A 331 -12.86 13.38 14.12
C LEU A 331 -12.87 14.85 13.73
N LEU A 332 -12.28 15.15 12.59
CA LEU A 332 -12.34 16.44 11.92
C LEU A 332 -13.14 16.30 10.61
N ALA A 333 -14.25 17.02 10.46
CA ALA A 333 -15.04 16.98 9.24
C ALA A 333 -15.36 18.38 8.71
N PHE A 334 -15.06 18.67 7.44
CA PHE A 334 -15.33 19.97 6.84
C PHE A 334 -15.54 19.95 5.33
N SER A 335 -16.31 20.91 4.81
CA SER A 335 -16.56 21.05 3.37
C SER A 335 -17.16 19.78 2.73
N ASN A 336 -17.94 19.01 3.48
CA ASN A 336 -18.57 17.78 2.99
C ASN A 336 -20.02 18.00 2.56
N ASP A 337 -20.53 17.14 1.70
CA ASP A 337 -21.95 17.07 1.33
C ASP A 337 -22.50 15.70 1.76
N ILE A 338 -23.33 15.66 2.81
CA ILE A 338 -23.73 14.42 3.48
C ILE A 338 -25.25 14.29 3.44
N SER A 339 -25.75 13.31 2.68
CA SER A 339 -27.17 12.99 2.50
C SER A 339 -27.47 11.56 2.96
N ALA A 340 -28.05 11.38 4.14
CA ALA A 340 -28.34 10.05 4.68
C ALA A 340 -29.84 9.71 4.54
N LEU A 341 -30.25 8.46 4.76
CA LEU A 341 -31.68 8.12 4.81
C LEU A 341 -32.26 8.30 6.22
N THR A 342 -31.42 8.14 7.25
CA THR A 342 -31.84 8.23 8.65
C THR A 342 -31.12 9.35 9.39
N TYR A 343 -29.78 9.28 9.48
CA TYR A 343 -28.96 10.21 10.25
C TYR A 343 -27.69 10.62 9.49
N PRO A 344 -27.47 11.89 9.15
CA PRO A 344 -26.19 12.33 8.61
C PRO A 344 -25.03 12.03 9.55
N VAL A 345 -25.27 12.17 10.86
CA VAL A 345 -24.30 11.81 11.90
C VAL A 345 -24.98 11.01 12.99
N PHE A 346 -24.43 9.84 13.32
CA PHE A 346 -24.91 9.00 14.41
C PHE A 346 -23.75 8.66 15.35
N LEU A 347 -23.92 8.95 16.64
CA LEU A 347 -22.90 8.81 17.66
C LEU A 347 -23.45 7.94 18.78
N ARG A 348 -22.78 6.82 19.06
CA ARG A 348 -23.12 5.94 20.18
C ARG A 348 -21.96 5.85 21.16
N TYR A 349 -22.30 5.87 22.44
CA TYR A 349 -21.36 5.64 23.53
C TYR A 349 -21.67 4.32 24.22
N TYR A 350 -20.62 3.54 24.49
CA TYR A 350 -20.74 2.22 25.11
C TYR A 350 -20.39 2.18 26.60
N GLY A 351 -20.07 3.32 27.23
CA GLY A 351 -19.89 3.34 28.68
C GLY A 351 -18.56 2.82 29.19
N TYR A 352 -17.51 2.76 28.37
CA TYR A 352 -16.18 2.45 28.85
C TYR A 352 -15.59 3.71 29.50
N THR A 353 -14.93 3.56 30.64
CA THR A 353 -14.54 4.71 31.48
C THR A 353 -13.04 4.97 31.47
N GLU A 354 -12.28 4.18 30.70
CA GLU A 354 -10.82 4.16 30.72
C GLU A 354 -10.18 4.93 29.55
N VAL A 355 -10.97 5.43 28.60
CA VAL A 355 -10.48 6.11 27.39
C VAL A 355 -10.97 7.56 27.39
N PRO A 356 -10.17 8.52 26.89
CA PRO A 356 -10.65 9.88 26.67
C PRO A 356 -11.91 9.90 25.81
N TYR A 357 -12.83 10.81 26.15
CA TYR A 357 -13.97 11.07 25.30
C TYR A 357 -13.52 11.48 23.89
N PRO A 358 -14.26 11.05 22.85
CA PRO A 358 -13.97 11.48 21.51
C PRO A 358 -14.10 13.00 21.41
N THR A 359 -13.22 13.62 20.62
CA THR A 359 -13.33 15.02 20.21
C THR A 359 -13.85 15.03 18.78
N ILE A 360 -15.05 15.55 18.58
CA ILE A 360 -15.68 15.59 17.27
C ILE A 360 -15.86 17.06 16.87
N ASP A 361 -15.20 17.44 15.78
CA ASP A 361 -15.22 18.80 15.25
C ASP A 361 -15.61 18.79 13.78
N MET A 362 -16.90 19.05 13.56
CA MET A 362 -17.53 19.25 12.26
C MET A 362 -17.70 20.73 11.96
N GLY A 363 -17.07 21.62 12.73
CA GLY A 363 -17.03 23.06 12.49
C GLY A 363 -16.99 23.88 13.77
N GLY A 364 -16.12 24.89 13.81
CA GLY A 364 -15.98 25.88 14.89
C GLY A 364 -15.49 25.33 16.23
N GLY A 365 -15.00 24.09 16.27
CA GLY A 365 -14.56 23.41 17.48
C GLY A 365 -13.07 23.50 17.78
N LEU A 366 -12.65 22.64 18.73
CA LEU A 366 -11.30 22.61 19.28
C LEU A 366 -10.25 22.03 18.33
N LEU A 367 -10.64 21.35 17.26
CA LEU A 367 -9.72 20.80 16.27
C LEU A 367 -9.50 21.79 15.11
N GLY A 368 -10.23 22.90 15.09
CA GLY A 368 -10.08 23.96 14.10
C GLY A 368 -10.82 23.67 12.78
N SER A 369 -11.86 22.84 12.80
CA SER A 369 -12.68 22.64 11.59
C SER A 369 -13.31 23.95 11.14
N PRO A 370 -13.22 24.33 9.85
CA PRO A 370 -13.93 25.49 9.33
C PRO A 370 -15.44 25.26 9.19
N GLY A 371 -15.92 24.01 9.35
CA GLY A 371 -17.30 23.64 9.08
C GLY A 371 -17.53 23.51 7.58
N LEU A 372 -18.49 24.25 7.04
CA LEU A 372 -18.90 24.23 5.63
C LEU A 372 -19.44 22.88 5.15
N ASN A 373 -19.89 22.04 6.07
CA ASN A 373 -20.59 20.84 5.70
C ASN A 373 -22.03 21.20 5.33
N THR A 374 -22.57 20.53 4.31
CA THR A 374 -23.99 20.53 3.98
C THR A 374 -24.57 19.19 4.43
N PHE A 375 -25.51 19.22 5.36
CA PHE A 375 -26.22 18.02 5.81
C PHE A 375 -27.64 18.00 5.22
N ARG A 376 -27.94 16.97 4.43
CA ARG A 376 -29.21 16.76 3.71
C ARG A 376 -29.85 15.45 4.11
N ASP A 377 -31.11 15.28 3.66
CA ASP A 377 -31.98 14.11 3.82
C ASP A 377 -31.91 13.51 5.21
N VAL A 378 -32.86 13.83 6.06
CA VAL A 378 -32.83 13.31 7.41
C VAL A 378 -34.19 12.83 7.76
N GLY A 379 -34.24 11.68 8.41
CA GLY A 379 -35.40 11.32 9.20
C GLY A 379 -35.64 12.38 10.27
N PRO A 380 -35.99 12.00 11.50
CA PRO A 380 -36.34 13.02 12.48
C PRO A 380 -35.15 13.87 12.97
N PHE A 381 -33.87 13.45 12.80
CA PHE A 381 -32.69 14.09 13.44
C PHE A 381 -31.48 14.24 12.49
N ALA A 382 -30.77 15.37 12.58
CA ALA A 382 -29.54 15.61 11.79
C ALA A 382 -28.26 15.06 12.45
N VAL A 383 -28.18 15.13 13.79
CA VAL A 383 -27.15 14.46 14.60
C VAL A 383 -27.89 13.69 15.68
N ASN A 384 -27.62 12.39 15.79
CA ASN A 384 -28.13 11.57 16.89
C ASN A 384 -26.98 11.27 17.85
N HIS A 385 -26.99 11.93 19.01
CA HIS A 385 -25.90 11.87 19.98
C HIS A 385 -26.31 11.12 21.26
N LEU A 386 -25.63 10.00 21.54
CA LEU A 386 -25.92 9.15 22.70
C LEU A 386 -24.74 9.04 23.68
N GLY A 387 -23.78 9.97 23.65
CA GLY A 387 -22.55 9.90 24.44
C GLY A 387 -22.34 11.10 25.36
N PRO A 388 -21.48 11.03 26.38
CA PRO A 388 -21.27 12.11 27.35
C PRO A 388 -20.22 13.15 26.95
N TYR A 389 -20.12 13.47 25.66
CA TYR A 389 -19.02 14.27 25.12
C TYR A 389 -19.48 15.38 24.17
N GLU A 390 -18.60 16.35 23.92
CA GLU A 390 -18.93 17.53 23.13
C GLU A 390 -18.74 17.27 21.63
N VAL A 391 -19.71 17.73 20.85
CA VAL A 391 -19.67 17.74 19.39
C VAL A 391 -19.70 19.19 18.94
N TYR A 392 -18.75 19.61 18.11
CA TYR A 392 -18.77 20.94 17.51
C TYR A 392 -19.26 20.82 16.08
N ALA A 393 -20.32 21.53 15.73
CA ALA A 393 -20.93 21.50 14.40
C ALA A 393 -21.37 22.90 13.96
N CYS A 394 -20.58 23.90 14.36
CA CYS A 394 -20.73 25.28 13.99
C CYS A 394 -20.45 25.50 12.49
N PHE A 395 -21.03 26.55 11.90
CA PHE A 395 -20.74 26.98 10.51
C PHE A 395 -21.07 25.94 9.43
N ASN A 396 -22.15 25.18 9.60
CA ASN A 396 -22.65 24.22 8.62
C ASN A 396 -24.01 24.64 8.04
N GLU A 397 -24.30 24.17 6.83
CA GLU A 397 -25.61 24.26 6.21
C GLU A 397 -26.44 23.02 6.56
N TRP A 398 -27.67 23.25 7.02
CA TRP A 398 -28.59 22.20 7.45
C TRP A 398 -29.85 22.26 6.60
N GLU A 399 -29.96 21.38 5.61
CA GLU A 399 -31.12 21.27 4.73
C GLU A 399 -32.15 20.29 5.30
N VAL A 400 -32.51 20.46 6.57
CA VAL A 400 -33.41 19.55 7.27
C VAL A 400 -34.68 20.25 7.75
N PRO A 401 -35.80 19.53 8.02
CA PRO A 401 -37.04 20.17 8.45
C PRO A 401 -36.81 21.06 9.68
N PRO A 402 -37.39 22.27 9.75
CA PRO A 402 -37.20 23.17 10.90
C PRO A 402 -37.61 22.57 12.25
N THR A 403 -38.49 21.57 12.25
CA THR A 403 -38.86 20.83 13.48
C THR A 403 -37.78 19.86 13.96
N SER A 404 -36.83 19.51 13.08
CA SER A 404 -35.66 18.67 13.35
C SER A 404 -34.42 19.49 13.72
N ILE A 405 -34.46 20.81 13.50
CA ILE A 405 -33.52 21.82 14.01
C ILE A 405 -34.36 22.80 14.84
N ASP A 406 -34.86 22.35 15.99
CA ASP A 406 -35.17 23.35 17.01
C ASP A 406 -33.81 23.99 17.37
N PRO A 407 -33.68 25.33 17.47
CA PRO A 407 -32.45 25.95 17.98
C PRO A 407 -32.03 25.38 19.35
N ASP A 408 -32.95 24.82 20.13
CA ASP A 408 -32.57 24.12 21.36
C ASP A 408 -32.23 22.62 21.16
N ARG A 409 -32.20 22.10 19.91
CA ARG A 409 -32.18 20.65 19.60
C ARG A 409 -31.42 20.26 18.33
N ILE A 410 -30.11 20.48 18.29
CA ILE A 410 -29.28 19.36 17.79
C ILE A 410 -29.35 18.29 18.89
N TRP A 411 -30.28 17.36 18.74
CA TRP A 411 -30.77 16.52 19.84
C TRP A 411 -29.74 15.43 20.22
N ASP A 412 -29.12 15.57 21.40
CA ASP A 412 -28.75 14.40 22.19
C ASP A 412 -30.06 13.77 22.69
N GLN A 413 -30.17 12.44 22.72
CA GLN A 413 -31.45 11.75 22.95
C GLN A 413 -32.11 12.08 24.31
N LEU A 414 -31.48 12.84 25.20
CA LEU A 414 -31.98 13.13 26.55
C LEU A 414 -32.05 14.61 26.92
N ASP A 415 -31.52 15.53 26.11
CA ASP A 415 -31.28 16.94 26.51
C ASP A 415 -30.69 17.01 27.94
N ASP A 416 -29.90 15.99 28.23
CA ASP A 416 -29.34 15.73 29.54
C ASP A 416 -27.95 16.29 29.46
N GLY A 417 -27.71 17.42 30.11
CA GLY A 417 -26.37 18.00 30.20
C GLY A 417 -25.32 17.07 30.82
N SER A 418 -25.71 15.87 31.30
CA SER A 418 -24.80 14.77 31.66
C SER A 418 -24.29 13.94 30.48
N LEU A 419 -24.91 14.07 29.30
CA LEU A 419 -24.58 13.39 28.04
C LEU A 419 -23.94 14.35 27.00
N GLY A 420 -23.07 15.26 27.44
CA GLY A 420 -22.38 16.19 26.53
C GLY A 420 -23.34 17.14 25.80
N ARG A 421 -22.84 17.98 24.89
CA ARG A 421 -23.67 18.88 24.08
C ARG A 421 -23.20 18.90 22.64
N VAL A 422 -24.11 19.29 21.76
CA VAL A 422 -23.74 19.68 20.40
C VAL A 422 -23.71 21.21 20.31
N HIS A 423 -22.52 21.76 20.11
CA HIS A 423 -22.28 23.17 19.92
C HIS A 423 -22.57 23.57 18.47
N TRP A 424 -23.67 24.31 18.28
CA TRP A 424 -24.14 24.74 16.96
C TRP A 424 -24.42 26.24 16.88
N ASP A 425 -24.84 26.87 17.99
CA ASP A 425 -24.91 28.32 18.13
C ASP A 425 -23.54 28.86 18.51
N CYS A 426 -22.91 29.53 17.56
CA CYS A 426 -21.52 29.97 17.62
C CYS A 426 -21.36 31.35 18.26
N ALA A 427 -22.34 31.81 19.05
CA ALA A 427 -22.28 33.07 19.78
C ALA A 427 -21.08 33.09 20.78
N GLY A 428 -19.90 33.45 20.28
CA GLY A 428 -18.64 33.49 21.02
C GLY A 428 -17.51 32.62 20.44
N ALA A 429 -17.79 31.73 19.49
CA ALA A 429 -16.74 31.14 18.67
C ALA A 429 -16.21 32.24 17.74
N SER A 430 -14.89 32.41 17.65
CA SER A 430 -14.33 33.21 16.57
C SER A 430 -14.84 32.62 15.26
N GLU A 431 -15.31 33.45 14.32
CA GLU A 431 -15.48 33.01 12.93
C GLU A 431 -14.25 32.17 12.58
N PRO A 432 -14.44 31.01 11.92
CA PRO A 432 -13.29 30.23 11.54
C PRO A 432 -12.36 31.20 10.85
N LEU A 433 -11.10 31.23 11.28
CA LEU A 433 -10.08 31.89 10.49
C LEU A 433 -10.06 31.07 9.21
N PHE A 434 -10.89 31.49 8.26
CA PHE A 434 -10.69 31.24 6.86
C PHE A 434 -9.33 31.86 6.61
N ILE A 435 -8.31 31.05 6.82
CA ILE A 435 -7.16 31.10 5.96
C ILE A 435 -7.78 30.68 4.63
N GLU A 436 -8.39 31.65 3.92
CA GLU A 436 -8.57 31.50 2.49
C GLU A 436 -7.23 30.93 2.02
N PRO A 437 -7.20 29.75 1.38
CA PRO A 437 -5.98 29.31 0.74
C PRO A 437 -5.55 30.53 -0.06
N PRO A 438 -4.38 31.11 0.28
CA PRO A 438 -4.08 32.52 0.03
C PRO A 438 -4.54 32.89 -1.37
N PRO A 439 -5.27 33.99 -1.62
CA PRO A 439 -5.88 34.23 -2.93
C PRO A 439 -4.82 34.17 -4.02
N GLY A 440 -4.92 33.13 -4.85
CA GLY A 440 -3.75 32.51 -5.50
C GLY A 440 -3.29 31.31 -4.68
N GLY A 441 -4.18 30.30 -4.55
CA GLY A 441 -3.92 29.13 -3.71
C GLY A 441 -2.50 28.72 -3.95
N LEU A 442 -1.70 28.61 -2.87
CA LEU A 442 -0.25 28.46 -2.94
C LEU A 442 0.03 27.68 -4.21
N ASP A 443 0.55 28.38 -5.21
CA ASP A 443 1.28 27.77 -6.28
C ASP A 443 2.50 27.22 -5.51
N LEU A 444 2.27 26.15 -4.73
CA LEU A 444 3.19 25.07 -4.59
C LEU A 444 3.35 24.69 -6.03
N ASP A 445 4.28 25.41 -6.67
CA ASP A 445 4.96 24.91 -7.83
C ASP A 445 5.19 23.45 -7.47
N PRO A 446 4.53 22.48 -8.12
CA PRO A 446 4.73 21.08 -7.79
C PRO A 446 6.21 20.70 -8.00
N ASP A 447 6.99 21.57 -8.67
CA ASP A 447 8.43 21.49 -8.80
C ASP A 447 9.21 22.25 -7.70
N ALA A 448 8.54 23.01 -6.81
CA ALA A 448 9.20 23.62 -5.65
C ALA A 448 9.68 22.52 -4.71
N PRO A 449 10.99 22.46 -4.42
CA PRO A 449 11.54 21.39 -3.60
C PRO A 449 10.94 21.45 -2.19
N THR A 450 10.43 20.31 -1.72
CA THR A 450 10.15 20.10 -0.30
C THR A 450 11.42 20.38 0.50
N THR A 451 11.31 21.10 1.62
CA THR A 451 12.47 21.43 2.45
C THR A 451 12.22 21.17 3.92
N LEU A 452 13.29 20.99 4.70
CA LEU A 452 13.22 20.91 6.16
C LEU A 452 14.23 21.86 6.80
N ILE A 453 14.02 22.13 8.09
CA ILE A 453 14.97 22.82 8.95
C ILE A 453 15.48 21.81 9.99
N VAL A 454 16.80 21.74 10.15
CA VAL A 454 17.46 20.92 11.16
C VAL A 454 17.35 21.60 12.54
N ASN A 455 16.77 20.95 13.54
CA ASN A 455 16.45 21.55 14.84
C ASN A 455 17.63 21.57 15.83
N ARG A 456 18.61 20.70 15.63
CA ARG A 456 19.85 20.58 16.42
C ARG A 456 20.97 20.03 15.53
N ASP A 457 22.22 20.12 15.95
CA ASP A 457 23.31 19.49 15.19
C ASP A 457 23.05 17.99 15.06
N THR A 458 22.87 17.51 13.82
CA THR A 458 22.36 16.17 13.54
C THR A 458 23.30 15.41 12.64
N PRO A 459 23.68 14.17 13.02
CA PRO A 459 24.54 13.35 12.19
C PRO A 459 23.82 12.90 10.91
N CYS A 460 24.44 13.19 9.77
CA CYS A 460 24.04 12.68 8.47
C CYS A 460 24.74 11.34 8.19
N TYR A 461 23.94 10.34 7.86
CA TYR A 461 24.41 9.01 7.47
C TYR A 461 23.99 8.68 6.04
N THR A 462 24.69 7.73 5.41
CA THR A 462 24.31 7.17 4.10
C THR A 462 23.15 6.16 4.17
N GLY A 463 22.40 6.11 5.27
CA GLY A 463 21.30 5.18 5.56
C GLY A 463 20.79 5.36 6.99
N PRO A 464 19.73 4.67 7.45
CA PRO A 464 19.04 5.00 8.70
C PRO A 464 19.84 4.67 9.98
N GLY A 465 20.67 5.62 10.41
CA GLY A 465 21.37 5.61 11.70
C GLY A 465 22.82 5.11 11.67
N SER A 466 23.43 5.03 12.85
CA SER A 466 24.89 4.89 13.06
C SER A 466 25.53 3.59 12.57
N GLN A 467 24.71 2.64 12.15
CA GLN A 467 25.16 1.40 11.52
C GLN A 467 25.46 1.56 10.02
N TRP A 468 25.14 2.73 9.42
CA TRP A 468 25.58 3.16 8.10
C TRP A 468 26.78 4.11 8.19
N THR A 469 27.36 4.45 7.04
CA THR A 469 28.52 5.33 6.99
C THR A 469 28.10 6.75 7.39
N PHE A 470 28.77 7.29 8.40
CA PHE A 470 28.69 8.70 8.76
C PHE A 470 29.30 9.56 7.65
N VAL A 471 28.58 10.60 7.23
CA VAL A 471 29.01 11.53 6.18
C VAL A 471 29.52 12.82 6.81
N ASP A 472 28.66 13.52 7.53
CA ASP A 472 28.92 14.82 8.16
C ASP A 472 27.91 15.09 9.28
N ASN A 473 28.08 16.16 10.05
CA ASN A 473 27.05 16.69 10.93
C ASN A 473 26.40 17.90 10.26
N LEU A 474 25.08 17.86 10.05
CA LEU A 474 24.34 19.04 9.61
C LEU A 474 24.10 19.95 10.82
N PRO A 475 24.58 21.21 10.79
CA PRO A 475 24.36 22.15 11.88
C PRO A 475 22.87 22.45 12.10
N LYS A 476 22.52 22.82 13.32
CA LYS A 476 21.23 23.44 13.61
C LYS A 476 20.91 24.59 12.65
N ASP A 477 19.63 24.75 12.34
CA ASP A 477 19.04 25.75 11.44
C ASP A 477 19.44 25.55 9.95
N THR A 478 20.13 24.46 9.62
CA THR A 478 20.41 24.08 8.23
C THR A 478 19.09 23.79 7.52
N LYS A 479 18.87 24.49 6.40
CA LYS A 479 17.77 24.19 5.48
C LYS A 479 18.24 23.17 4.44
N ALA A 480 17.54 22.06 4.32
CA ALA A 480 17.87 20.99 3.36
C ALA A 480 16.68 20.65 2.47
N GLU A 481 16.94 20.26 1.23
CA GLU A 481 15.93 19.76 0.30
C GLU A 481 15.61 18.31 0.64
N VAL A 482 14.33 18.00 0.85
CA VAL A 482 13.84 16.66 1.16
C VAL A 482 13.72 15.85 -0.13
N VAL A 483 14.35 14.69 -0.12
CA VAL A 483 14.25 13.66 -1.17
C VAL A 483 13.05 12.76 -0.89
N GLY A 484 12.78 12.46 0.39
CA GLY A 484 11.62 11.68 0.80
C GLY A 484 11.68 11.21 2.26
N TYR A 485 10.79 10.30 2.62
CA TYR A 485 10.65 9.69 3.94
C TYR A 485 11.02 8.20 3.88
N ALA A 486 11.71 7.67 4.89
CA ALA A 486 12.18 6.29 4.88
C ALA A 486 11.05 5.25 5.01
N PHE A 487 11.18 4.09 4.37
CA PHE A 487 10.27 2.95 4.61
C PHE A 487 10.42 2.34 6.02
N ILE A 488 11.56 2.55 6.68
CA ILE A 488 11.90 1.86 7.93
C ILE A 488 12.33 2.90 8.97
N GLY A 489 11.50 3.03 10.01
CA GLY A 489 11.72 3.94 11.13
C GLY A 489 11.45 5.40 10.78
N ASP A 490 11.63 6.25 11.78
CA ASP A 490 11.31 7.68 11.69
C ASP A 490 12.50 8.45 11.11
N TRP A 491 12.77 8.28 9.82
CA TRP A 491 13.92 8.88 9.11
C TRP A 491 13.49 9.68 7.88
N LEU A 492 14.03 10.89 7.73
CA LEU A 492 13.93 11.69 6.51
C LEU A 492 15.20 11.58 5.67
N VAL A 493 15.04 11.58 4.35
CA VAL A 493 16.13 11.61 3.38
C VAL A 493 16.19 12.99 2.75
N VAL A 494 17.34 13.66 2.84
CA VAL A 494 17.56 15.00 2.28
C VAL A 494 18.80 15.06 1.40
N LYS A 495 18.86 15.97 0.43
CA LYS A 495 20.11 16.26 -0.28
C LYS A 495 21.07 17.00 0.65
N HIS A 496 22.30 16.53 0.74
CA HIS A 496 23.32 17.20 1.55
C HIS A 496 23.62 18.60 0.98
N PRO A 497 23.49 19.69 1.75
CA PRO A 497 23.57 21.07 1.22
C PRO A 497 24.97 21.46 0.73
N MET A 498 26.02 20.87 1.30
CA MET A 498 27.43 21.16 0.97
C MET A 498 28.14 20.08 0.12
N ILE A 499 27.58 18.88 0.01
CA ILE A 499 28.23 17.73 -0.64
C ILE A 499 27.32 17.25 -1.76
N ASN A 500 27.67 17.61 -2.99
CA ASN A 500 26.89 17.24 -4.16
C ASN A 500 26.76 15.71 -4.29
N HIS A 501 25.57 15.26 -4.69
CA HIS A 501 25.24 13.85 -4.93
C HIS A 501 25.33 12.94 -3.70
N VAL A 502 25.15 13.50 -2.49
CA VAL A 502 25.00 12.71 -1.26
C VAL A 502 23.61 12.95 -0.67
N ASP A 503 22.90 11.86 -0.46
CA ASP A 503 21.64 11.87 0.29
C ASP A 503 21.93 11.53 1.76
N CYS A 504 21.42 12.38 2.64
CA CYS A 504 21.54 12.31 4.09
C CYS A 504 20.30 11.73 4.72
N TRP A 505 20.49 10.74 5.57
CA TRP A 505 19.44 10.17 6.41
C TRP A 505 19.50 10.83 7.78
N LEU A 506 18.41 11.52 8.16
CA LEU A 506 18.25 12.27 9.39
C LEU A 506 17.10 11.70 10.21
N ASP A 507 17.25 11.64 11.52
CA ASP A 507 16.20 11.22 12.44
C ASP A 507 15.05 12.25 12.41
N GLU A 508 13.80 11.81 12.36
CA GLU A 508 12.63 12.71 12.28
C GLU A 508 12.57 13.65 13.50
N GLY A 509 12.97 13.17 14.69
CA GLY A 509 12.99 13.97 15.92
C GLY A 509 13.98 15.13 15.87
N ASP A 510 14.87 15.15 14.89
CA ASP A 510 15.92 16.14 14.72
C ASP A 510 15.58 17.24 13.71
N VAL A 511 14.46 17.13 13.00
CA VAL A 511 14.12 18.01 11.87
C VAL A 511 12.68 18.48 11.92
N THR A 512 12.40 19.57 11.23
CA THR A 512 11.02 20.06 11.01
C THR A 512 10.83 20.30 9.52
N PRO A 513 10.08 19.40 8.83
CA PRO A 513 9.76 19.59 7.42
C PRO A 513 8.75 20.72 7.22
N ASN A 514 8.77 21.33 6.04
CA ASN A 514 7.82 22.36 5.65
C ASN A 514 6.49 21.81 5.10
N GLN A 515 6.34 20.49 5.05
CA GLN A 515 5.12 19.79 4.64
C GLN A 515 4.93 18.54 5.51
N PRO A 516 3.70 18.00 5.62
CA PRO A 516 3.44 16.75 6.33
C PRO A 516 4.26 15.58 5.75
N THR A 517 4.76 14.70 6.63
CA THR A 517 5.51 13.51 6.20
C THR A 517 4.66 12.51 5.41
N SER A 518 3.33 12.51 5.61
CA SER A 518 2.36 11.76 4.83
C SER A 518 2.32 12.16 3.34
N GLU A 519 2.78 13.35 2.99
CA GLU A 519 2.83 13.84 1.60
C GLU A 519 4.19 13.58 0.93
N MET A 520 5.15 12.98 1.64
CA MET A 520 6.50 12.74 1.12
C MET A 520 6.61 11.40 0.38
N ARG A 521 7.41 11.37 -0.69
CA ARG A 521 7.80 10.13 -1.37
C ARG A 521 8.52 9.19 -0.41
N LEU A 522 8.17 7.90 -0.43
CA LEU A 522 8.89 6.88 0.35
C LEU A 522 10.20 6.44 -0.32
N ILE A 523 11.27 6.32 0.48
CA ILE A 523 12.65 5.99 0.06
C ILE A 523 13.13 4.73 0.79
N GLU A 524 13.50 3.71 0.00
CA GLU A 524 13.99 2.44 0.52
C GLU A 524 15.37 2.60 1.18
N SER A 525 15.57 1.98 2.33
CA SER A 525 16.85 2.03 3.04
C SER A 525 17.95 1.32 2.24
N PRO A 526 19.11 1.95 2.03
CA PRO A 526 20.20 1.30 1.32
C PRO A 526 20.70 0.09 2.10
N PRO A 527 21.26 -0.94 1.40
CA PRO A 527 21.82 -2.11 2.06
C PRO A 527 22.80 -1.71 3.17
N LYS A 528 22.70 -2.36 4.33
CA LYS A 528 23.63 -2.12 5.43
C LYS A 528 25.07 -2.38 4.95
N PRO A 529 26.04 -1.48 5.23
CA PRO A 529 27.43 -1.72 4.87
C PRO A 529 27.88 -3.07 5.41
N THR A 530 28.27 -3.98 4.51
CA THR A 530 28.85 -5.25 4.93
C THR A 530 30.19 -4.91 5.56
N ALA A 531 30.37 -5.26 6.84
CA ALA A 531 31.64 -5.07 7.51
C ALA A 531 32.74 -5.63 6.60
N THR A 532 33.60 -4.76 6.08
CA THR A 532 34.77 -5.20 5.33
C THR A 532 35.51 -6.08 6.30
N VAL A 533 35.65 -7.37 5.98
CA VAL A 533 36.41 -8.30 6.80
C VAL A 533 37.78 -7.65 6.93
N SER A 534 38.07 -7.13 8.12
CA SER A 534 39.37 -6.53 8.41
C SER A 534 40.39 -7.54 7.93
N PRO A 535 41.34 -7.17 7.05
CA PRO A 535 42.31 -8.11 6.54
C PRO A 535 42.86 -8.85 7.75
N THR A 536 42.64 -10.17 7.77
CA THR A 536 43.15 -11.02 8.84
C THR A 536 44.61 -10.59 9.01
N PRO A 537 45.02 -10.14 10.21
CA PRO A 537 46.37 -9.62 10.41
C PRO A 537 47.32 -10.60 9.74
N GLU A 538 48.07 -10.11 8.75
CA GLU A 538 48.98 -10.95 7.97
C GLU A 538 49.81 -11.71 9.00
N ASP A 539 49.53 -13.02 9.07
CA ASP A 539 50.09 -13.88 10.10
C ASP A 539 51.60 -13.73 9.96
N LYS A 540 52.23 -13.13 10.98
CA LYS A 540 53.69 -12.95 11.00
C LYS A 540 54.24 -14.34 10.76
N ARG A 541 54.75 -14.61 9.55
CA ARG A 541 55.27 -15.91 9.10
C ARG A 541 55.79 -16.68 10.30
N GLN A 542 54.98 -17.58 10.83
CA GLN A 542 55.48 -18.57 11.74
C GLN A 542 56.45 -19.41 10.93
N SER A 543 57.66 -19.54 11.48
CA SER A 543 58.69 -20.47 11.03
C SER A 543 58.04 -21.82 10.67
N PRO A 544 58.45 -22.48 9.58
CA PRO A 544 57.84 -23.73 9.16
C PRO A 544 57.76 -24.71 10.32
N ASP A 545 56.55 -25.24 10.53
CA ASP A 545 56.21 -26.23 11.54
C ASP A 545 57.29 -27.29 11.67
N ALA A 546 57.83 -27.42 12.88
CA ALA A 546 58.54 -28.62 13.28
C ALA A 546 57.53 -29.77 13.25
N THR A 547 57.83 -30.78 12.44
CA THR A 547 57.06 -32.03 12.35
C THR A 547 56.80 -32.58 13.75
N PRO A 548 55.55 -32.96 14.11
CA PRO A 548 55.25 -33.50 15.42
C PRO A 548 56.07 -34.77 15.65
N ILE A 549 56.90 -34.79 16.71
CA ILE A 549 57.61 -36.00 17.10
C ILE A 549 56.58 -36.92 17.76
N PRO A 550 56.31 -38.13 17.22
CA PRO A 550 55.29 -39.00 17.77
C PRO A 550 55.75 -39.56 19.12
N CYS A 551 54.87 -39.44 20.11
CA CYS A 551 55.03 -40.11 21.40
C CYS A 551 54.92 -41.62 21.23
N TYR A 552 55.59 -42.38 22.10
CA TYR A 552 55.46 -43.82 22.15
C TYR A 552 55.22 -44.29 23.58
N TYR A 553 54.52 -45.42 23.71
CA TYR A 553 54.34 -46.10 24.99
C TYR A 553 55.58 -46.93 25.30
N ASP A 554 56.10 -46.82 26.51
CA ASP A 554 57.19 -47.67 26.96
C ASP A 554 56.72 -49.08 27.34
N GLN A 555 57.66 -49.92 27.76
CA GLN A 555 57.40 -51.33 28.07
C GLN A 555 56.53 -51.52 29.33
N ASN A 556 56.26 -50.45 30.08
CA ASN A 556 55.32 -50.41 31.20
C ASN A 556 53.99 -49.73 30.82
N ASN A 557 53.79 -49.44 29.54
CA ASN A 557 52.61 -48.80 28.98
C ASN A 557 52.40 -47.34 29.46
N ALA A 558 53.48 -46.63 29.79
CA ALA A 558 53.45 -45.19 30.05
C ALA A 558 53.73 -44.42 28.75
N LEU A 559 52.92 -43.41 28.42
CA LEU A 559 53.13 -42.59 27.21
C LEU A 559 54.29 -41.63 27.45
N ILE A 560 55.34 -41.73 26.63
CA ILE A 560 56.49 -40.85 26.68
C ILE A 560 56.54 -40.05 25.38
N CYS A 561 56.43 -38.74 25.50
CA CYS A 561 56.70 -37.77 24.45
C CYS A 561 58.02 -37.07 24.81
N PRO A 562 58.95 -36.87 23.86
CA PRO A 562 60.14 -36.07 24.13
C PRO A 562 59.81 -34.61 24.46
#